data_AF-A0A3M1VL29-F1
#
_entry.id   AF-A0A3M1VL29-F1
#
_cell.length_a   1.000
_cell.length_b   1.000
_cell.length_c   1.000
_cell.angle_alpha   90.00
_cell.angle_beta   90.00
_cell.angle_gamma   90.00
#
_symmetry.space_group_name_H-M   'P 1'
#
loop_
_entity.id
_entity.type
_entity.pdbx_description
1 polymer ?
#
loop_
_entity_poly.entity_id
_entity_poly.type
_entity_poly.pdbx_seq_one_letter_code
_entity_poly.pdbx_strand_id
1 'polypeptide(L)'
;MEYIQIGGVVTDLLLGFSLIFLCYRLAKGSAFQTTSRQLLELEASLRGLLKEAEAASRSLNSELQKRQTQLEKLLFDVETVEQRLEKGIDSSEERRKELLKLTAEIEKSLSHFEKKSTAISQQAAQAEKDLMGTYSMTTPEPSSFENYRESYAPARQSNLNVYGEPVPNAASRGSEAQQRSALSKSIEKEIQPEFGSTGSGGIEDVYAAAEEMLAAGHALESVAARTSLPMDDLKLLSQMIAREKAATQQSQGTPAESAGIRRGYRTL
;
A
#
# COMPACT_ATOMS: atom_id res chain seq x y z
N MET A 1 -77.81 -50.65 19.90
CA MET A 1 -77.02 -50.00 18.84
C MET A 1 -77.32 -48.51 18.71
N GLU A 2 -78.56 -48.04 18.94
CA GLU A 2 -78.92 -46.61 18.77
C GLU A 2 -78.32 -45.64 19.81
N TYR A 3 -78.08 -46.08 21.05
CA TYR A 3 -77.52 -45.23 22.12
C TYR A 3 -76.11 -44.70 21.85
N ILE A 4 -75.33 -45.36 20.98
CA ILE A 4 -73.95 -44.95 20.65
C ILE A 4 -73.96 -43.75 19.67
N GLN A 5 -74.95 -43.66 18.78
CA GLN A 5 -75.06 -42.55 17.83
C GLN A 5 -75.56 -41.26 18.50
N ILE A 6 -76.46 -41.39 19.48
CA ILE A 6 -76.98 -40.25 20.25
C ILE A 6 -75.85 -39.59 21.07
N GLY A 7 -74.90 -40.38 21.59
CA GLY A 7 -73.76 -39.86 22.35
C GLY A 7 -72.86 -38.93 21.54
N GLY A 8 -72.58 -39.25 20.28
CA GLY A 8 -71.73 -38.43 19.40
C GLY A 8 -72.33 -37.06 19.09
N VAL A 9 -73.64 -37.02 18.84
CA VAL A 9 -74.35 -35.75 18.54
C VAL A 9 -74.34 -34.81 19.76
N VAL A 10 -74.48 -35.36 20.96
CA VAL A 10 -74.45 -34.57 22.21
C VAL A 10 -73.05 -34.01 22.47
N THR A 11 -71.99 -34.79 22.24
CA THR A 11 -70.62 -34.30 22.39
C THR A 11 -70.30 -33.19 21.39
N ASP A 12 -70.72 -33.31 20.14
CA ASP A 12 -70.48 -32.29 19.12
C ASP A 12 -71.24 -30.99 19.42
N LEU A 13 -72.48 -31.09 19.91
CA LEU A 13 -73.24 -29.92 20.35
C LEU A 13 -72.59 -29.22 21.56
N LEU A 14 -72.10 -29.98 22.54
CA LEU A 14 -71.37 -29.42 23.68
C LEU A 14 -70.07 -28.75 23.25
N LEU A 15 -69.36 -29.33 22.28
CA LEU A 15 -68.13 -28.76 21.74
C LEU A 15 -68.44 -27.47 20.97
N GLY A 16 -69.49 -27.46 20.15
CA GLY A 16 -69.99 -26.27 19.47
C GLY A 16 -70.39 -25.15 20.43
N PHE A 17 -71.14 -25.46 21.50
CA PHE A 17 -71.53 -24.49 22.52
C PHE A 17 -70.32 -23.96 23.30
N SER A 18 -69.34 -24.81 23.62
CA SER A 18 -68.12 -24.37 24.30
C SER A 18 -67.32 -23.39 23.44
N LEU A 19 -67.27 -23.61 22.12
CA LEU A 19 -66.58 -22.75 21.17
C LEU A 19 -67.29 -21.41 20.99
N ILE A 20 -68.62 -21.42 20.86
CA ILE A 20 -69.45 -20.21 20.81
C ILE A 20 -69.31 -19.41 22.11
N PHE A 21 -69.31 -20.07 23.27
CA PHE A 21 -69.13 -19.43 24.57
C PHE A 21 -67.73 -18.83 24.71
N LEU A 22 -66.69 -19.52 24.23
CA LEU A 22 -65.32 -18.99 24.21
C LEU A 22 -65.23 -17.74 23.32
N CYS A 23 -65.81 -17.79 22.12
CA CYS A 23 -65.88 -16.66 21.19
C CYS A 23 -66.66 -15.48 21.78
N TYR A 24 -67.78 -15.74 22.45
CA TYR A 24 -68.58 -14.72 23.12
C TYR A 24 -67.83 -14.09 24.30
N ARG A 25 -67.16 -14.91 25.11
CA ARG A 25 -66.34 -14.43 26.25
C ARG A 25 -65.13 -13.63 25.78
N LEU A 26 -64.51 -14.02 24.66
CA LEU A 26 -63.44 -13.26 24.01
C LEU A 26 -63.94 -11.93 23.45
N ALA A 27 -65.11 -11.92 22.77
CA ALA A 27 -65.70 -10.72 22.21
C ALA A 27 -66.15 -9.71 23.29
N LYS A 28 -66.59 -10.21 24.46
CA LYS A 28 -67.08 -9.38 25.57
C LYS A 28 -65.97 -8.99 26.57
N GLY A 29 -64.81 -9.63 26.51
CA GLY A 29 -63.66 -9.30 27.35
C GLY A 29 -62.96 -8.04 26.85
N SER A 30 -63.00 -6.96 27.62
CA SER A 30 -62.22 -5.73 27.37
C SER A 30 -60.71 -5.97 27.22
N ALA A 31 -60.22 -7.10 27.76
CA ALA A 31 -58.85 -7.58 27.57
C ALA A 31 -58.47 -7.81 26.10
N PHE A 32 -59.43 -8.20 25.24
CA PHE A 32 -59.18 -8.39 23.81
C PHE A 32 -58.92 -7.06 23.09
N GLN A 33 -59.55 -5.96 23.52
CA GLN A 33 -59.29 -4.63 22.98
C GLN A 33 -57.92 -4.08 23.41
N THR A 34 -57.44 -4.41 24.61
CA THR A 34 -56.08 -4.03 25.03
C THR A 34 -55.02 -4.83 24.27
N THR A 35 -55.25 -6.13 24.04
CA THR A 35 -54.32 -6.95 23.25
C THR A 35 -54.31 -6.58 21.77
N SER A 36 -55.44 -6.17 21.19
CA SER A 36 -55.48 -5.74 19.78
C SER A 36 -54.70 -4.44 19.55
N ARG A 37 -54.73 -3.51 20.51
CA ARG A 37 -53.89 -2.29 20.45
C ARG A 37 -52.40 -2.63 20.54
N GLN A 38 -52.01 -3.49 21.48
CA GLN A 38 -50.62 -3.94 21.60
C GLN A 38 -50.16 -4.67 20.32
N LEU A 39 -51.00 -5.52 19.73
CA LEU A 39 -50.68 -6.19 18.46
C LEU A 39 -50.51 -5.18 17.31
N LEU A 40 -51.34 -4.14 17.24
CA LEU A 40 -51.19 -3.08 16.22
C LEU A 40 -49.91 -2.26 16.42
N GLU A 41 -49.53 -1.93 17.65
CA GLU A 41 -48.27 -1.26 17.95
C GLU A 41 -47.06 -2.13 17.57
N LEU A 42 -47.15 -3.43 17.85
CA LEU A 42 -46.10 -4.40 17.52
C LEU A 42 -46.00 -4.62 16.00
N GLU A 43 -47.14 -4.67 15.30
CA GLU A 43 -47.18 -4.71 13.84
C GLU A 43 -46.58 -3.45 13.21
N ALA A 44 -46.89 -2.26 13.75
CA ALA A 44 -46.32 -1.00 13.29
C ALA A 44 -44.81 -0.95 13.53
N SER A 45 -44.33 -1.41 14.69
CA SER A 45 -42.92 -1.52 15.02
C SER A 45 -42.19 -2.48 14.08
N LEU A 46 -42.76 -3.66 13.83
CA LEU A 46 -42.20 -4.63 12.89
C LEU A 46 -42.12 -4.09 11.46
N ARG A 47 -43.15 -3.37 10.99
CA ARG A 47 -43.12 -2.69 9.69
C ARG A 47 -42.06 -1.58 9.64
N GLY A 48 -41.85 -0.87 10.75
CA GLY A 48 -40.79 0.11 10.88
C GLY A 48 -39.41 -0.53 10.73
N LEU A 49 -39.14 -1.58 11.50
CA LEU A 49 -37.89 -2.33 11.45
C LEU A 49 -37.64 -2.95 10.07
N LEU A 50 -38.68 -3.46 9.42
CA LEU A 50 -38.56 -4.05 8.08
C LEU A 50 -38.19 -2.97 7.05
N LYS A 51 -38.81 -1.78 7.12
CA LYS A 51 -38.43 -0.64 6.26
C LYS A 51 -37.01 -0.14 6.53
N GLU A 52 -36.58 -0.10 7.78
CA GLU A 52 -35.22 0.29 8.15
C GLU A 52 -34.20 -0.74 7.64
N ALA A 53 -34.48 -2.03 7.80
CA ALA A 53 -33.66 -3.11 7.26
C ALA A 53 -33.57 -3.07 5.72
N GLU A 54 -34.68 -2.79 5.04
CA GLU A 54 -34.69 -2.58 3.58
C GLU A 54 -33.85 -1.37 3.16
N ALA A 55 -33.95 -0.25 3.88
CA ALA A 55 -33.16 0.95 3.61
C ALA A 55 -31.67 0.71 3.83
N ALA A 56 -31.31 0.05 4.94
CA ALA A 56 -29.93 -0.35 5.24
C ALA A 56 -29.37 -1.30 4.19
N SER A 57 -30.17 -2.29 3.76
CA SER A 57 -29.81 -3.23 2.70
C SER A 57 -29.56 -2.51 1.36
N ARG A 58 -30.41 -1.57 0.97
CA ARG A 58 -30.21 -0.76 -0.24
C ARG A 58 -28.96 0.11 -0.15
N SER A 59 -28.71 0.72 1.00
CA SER A 59 -27.51 1.52 1.24
C SER A 59 -26.25 0.67 1.11
N LEU A 60 -26.20 -0.48 1.78
CA LEU A 60 -25.08 -1.42 1.72
C LEU A 60 -24.84 -1.89 0.28
N ASN A 61 -25.90 -2.26 -0.46
CA ASN A 61 -25.78 -2.68 -1.84
C ASN A 61 -25.21 -1.58 -2.74
N SER A 62 -25.61 -0.32 -2.52
CA SER A 62 -25.04 0.82 -3.25
C SER A 62 -23.57 1.06 -2.93
N GLU A 63 -23.15 0.81 -1.68
CA GLU A 63 -21.75 0.92 -1.27
C GLU A 63 -20.90 -0.21 -1.87
N LEU A 64 -21.41 -1.44 -1.85
CA LEU A 64 -20.77 -2.58 -2.49
C LEU A 64 -20.58 -2.36 -3.98
N GLN A 65 -21.59 -1.83 -4.67
CA GLN A 65 -21.49 -1.51 -6.09
C GLN A 65 -20.44 -0.42 -6.36
N LYS A 66 -20.36 0.62 -5.52
CA LYS A 66 -19.31 1.65 -5.62
C LYS A 66 -17.92 1.06 -5.43
N ARG A 67 -17.74 0.21 -4.42
CA ARG A 67 -16.46 -0.49 -4.16
C ARG A 67 -16.09 -1.40 -5.32
N GLN A 68 -17.07 -2.10 -5.90
CA GLN A 68 -16.86 -2.93 -7.08
C GLN A 68 -16.34 -2.09 -8.26
N THR A 69 -16.98 -0.97 -8.59
CA THR A 69 -16.52 -0.09 -9.67
C THR A 69 -15.14 0.52 -9.39
N GLN A 70 -14.82 0.82 -8.13
CA GLN A 70 -13.48 1.28 -7.74
C GLN A 70 -12.42 0.20 -7.95
N LEU A 71 -12.72 -1.05 -7.59
CA LEU A 71 -11.82 -2.19 -7.81
C LEU A 71 -11.63 -2.47 -9.31
N GLU A 72 -12.68 -2.40 -10.11
CA GLU A 72 -12.60 -2.54 -11.58
C GLU A 72 -11.70 -1.46 -12.19
N LYS A 73 -11.81 -0.21 -11.71
CA LYS A 73 -10.93 0.88 -12.15
C LYS A 73 -9.48 0.64 -11.74
N LEU A 74 -9.22 0.24 -10.50
CA LEU A 74 -7.86 -0.06 -10.03
C LEU A 74 -7.24 -1.22 -10.82
N LEU A 75 -8.04 -2.25 -11.14
CA LEU A 75 -7.60 -3.37 -11.97
C LEU A 75 -7.17 -2.90 -13.38
N PHE A 76 -7.96 -2.01 -13.98
CA PHE A 76 -7.63 -1.42 -15.28
C PHE A 76 -6.36 -0.55 -15.24
N ASP A 77 -6.17 0.22 -14.16
CA ASP A 77 -4.97 1.03 -13.97
C ASP A 77 -3.73 0.12 -13.79
N VAL A 78 -3.84 -0.97 -13.03
CA VAL A 78 -2.79 -1.98 -12.88
C VAL A 78 -2.45 -2.63 -14.22
N GLU A 79 -3.44 -3.07 -14.99
CA GLU A 79 -3.25 -3.65 -16.33
C GLU A 79 -2.53 -2.66 -17.27
N THR A 80 -2.89 -1.38 -17.20
CA THR A 80 -2.23 -0.32 -17.99
C THR A 80 -0.77 -0.15 -17.59
N VAL A 81 -0.46 -0.22 -16.28
CA VAL A 81 0.92 -0.14 -15.78
C VAL A 81 1.71 -1.39 -16.17
N GLU A 82 1.13 -2.59 -16.10
CA GLU A 82 1.76 -3.83 -16.54
C GLU A 82 2.15 -3.77 -18.02
N GLN A 83 1.23 -3.32 -18.89
CA GLN A 83 1.52 -3.15 -20.32
C GLN A 83 2.63 -2.12 -20.58
N ARG A 84 2.72 -1.06 -19.77
CA ARG A 84 3.82 -0.08 -19.86
C ARG A 84 5.14 -0.65 -19.38
N LEU A 85 5.11 -1.46 -18.32
CA LEU A 85 6.28 -2.13 -17.77
C LEU A 85 6.84 -3.15 -18.77
N GLU A 86 5.97 -3.94 -19.41
CA GLU A 86 6.35 -4.90 -20.44
C GLU A 86 7.06 -4.20 -21.62
N LYS A 87 6.48 -3.12 -22.15
CA LYS A 87 7.13 -2.29 -23.18
C LYS A 87 8.46 -1.70 -22.71
N GLY A 88 8.55 -1.32 -21.43
CA GLY A 88 9.78 -0.81 -20.82
C GLY A 88 10.88 -1.88 -20.74
N ILE A 89 10.51 -3.10 -20.39
CA ILE A 89 11.39 -4.27 -20.36
C ILE A 89 11.90 -4.56 -21.77
N ASP A 90 11.01 -4.63 -22.77
CA ASP A 90 11.39 -4.88 -24.16
C ASP A 90 12.41 -3.85 -24.66
N SER A 91 12.14 -2.55 -24.44
CA SER A 91 13.06 -1.48 -24.82
C SER A 91 14.40 -1.56 -24.07
N SER A 92 14.39 -1.95 -22.80
CA SER A 92 15.61 -2.16 -22.01
C SER A 92 16.41 -3.36 -22.52
N GLU A 93 15.74 -4.44 -22.92
CA GLU A 93 16.40 -5.61 -23.52
C GLU A 93 17.04 -5.29 -24.86
N GLU A 94 16.37 -4.50 -25.71
CA GLU A 94 16.92 -4.01 -26.97
C GLU A 94 18.20 -3.20 -26.73
N ARG A 95 18.16 -2.22 -25.82
CA ARG A 95 19.35 -1.42 -25.45
C ARG A 95 20.46 -2.27 -24.86
N ARG A 96 20.12 -3.27 -24.05
CA ARG A 96 21.10 -4.23 -23.52
C ARG A 96 21.77 -5.01 -24.65
N LYS A 97 21.02 -5.47 -25.66
CA LYS A 97 21.57 -6.16 -26.84
C LYS A 97 22.49 -5.22 -27.64
N GLU A 98 22.14 -3.94 -27.78
CA GLU A 98 22.98 -2.93 -28.44
C GLU A 98 24.30 -2.69 -27.69
N LEU A 99 24.25 -2.53 -26.36
CA LEU A 99 25.45 -2.37 -25.54
C LEU A 99 26.35 -3.61 -25.60
N LEU A 100 25.77 -4.81 -25.63
CA LEU A 100 26.55 -6.05 -25.81
C LEU A 100 27.25 -6.10 -27.18
N LYS A 101 26.63 -5.60 -28.24
CA LYS A 101 27.29 -5.48 -29.56
C LYS A 101 28.45 -4.48 -29.51
N LEU A 102 28.21 -3.30 -28.93
CA LEU A 102 29.21 -2.24 -28.86
C LEU A 102 30.41 -2.64 -27.99
N THR A 103 30.17 -3.32 -26.86
CA THR A 103 31.25 -3.87 -26.02
C THR A 103 32.06 -4.93 -26.76
N ALA A 104 31.42 -5.83 -27.52
CA ALA A 104 32.13 -6.80 -28.36
C ALA A 104 32.95 -6.14 -29.49
N GLU A 105 32.48 -5.05 -30.07
CA GLU A 105 33.23 -4.26 -31.06
C GLU A 105 34.45 -3.57 -30.43
N ILE A 106 34.29 -2.98 -29.24
CA ILE A 106 35.39 -2.39 -28.48
C ILE A 106 36.44 -3.46 -28.16
N GLU A 107 36.03 -4.62 -27.63
CA GLU A 107 36.94 -5.72 -27.30
C GLU A 107 37.75 -6.18 -28.54
N LYS A 108 37.09 -6.31 -29.70
CA LYS A 108 37.78 -6.59 -30.97
C LYS A 108 38.80 -5.51 -31.30
N SER A 109 38.42 -4.23 -31.26
CA SER A 109 39.33 -3.12 -31.57
C SER A 109 40.52 -3.06 -30.61
N LEU A 110 40.31 -3.36 -29.33
CA LEU A 110 41.34 -3.38 -28.30
C LEU A 110 42.32 -4.53 -28.54
N SER A 111 41.82 -5.72 -28.89
CA SER A 111 42.67 -6.85 -29.28
C SER A 111 43.51 -6.56 -30.54
N HIS A 112 42.97 -5.79 -31.50
CA HIS A 112 43.72 -5.33 -32.67
C HIS A 112 44.80 -4.31 -32.29
N PHE A 113 44.47 -3.39 -31.39
CA PHE A 113 45.42 -2.40 -30.89
C PHE A 113 46.56 -3.05 -30.11
N GLU A 114 46.27 -4.03 -29.26
CA GLU A 114 47.26 -4.80 -28.51
C GLU A 114 48.21 -5.57 -29.44
N LYS A 115 47.68 -6.23 -30.47
CA LYS A 115 48.49 -6.88 -31.53
C LYS A 115 49.38 -5.87 -32.27
N LYS A 116 48.87 -4.67 -32.56
CA LYS A 116 49.65 -3.62 -33.22
C LYS A 116 50.74 -3.06 -32.29
N SER A 117 50.42 -2.82 -31.02
CA SER A 117 51.36 -2.33 -30.01
C SER A 117 52.51 -3.31 -29.78
N THR A 118 52.21 -4.60 -29.66
CA THR A 118 53.23 -5.66 -29.53
C THR A 118 54.11 -5.77 -30.78
N ALA A 119 53.55 -5.65 -31.98
CA ALA A 119 54.33 -5.61 -33.22
C ALA A 119 55.27 -4.40 -33.29
N ILE A 120 54.80 -3.21 -32.90
CA ILE A 120 55.64 -1.99 -32.85
C ILE A 120 56.77 -2.16 -31.82
N SER A 121 56.47 -2.72 -30.64
CA SER A 121 57.49 -3.00 -29.61
C SER A 121 58.57 -3.98 -30.11
N GLN A 122 58.18 -5.03 -30.84
CA GLN A 122 59.14 -5.98 -31.44
C GLN A 122 60.01 -5.33 -32.53
N GLN A 123 59.41 -4.48 -33.38
CA GLN A 123 60.16 -3.72 -34.38
C GLN A 123 61.13 -2.73 -33.75
N ALA A 124 60.72 -2.04 -32.69
CA ALA A 124 61.60 -1.13 -31.94
C ALA A 124 62.78 -1.89 -31.32
N ALA A 125 62.55 -3.06 -30.73
CA ALA A 125 63.60 -3.91 -30.16
C ALA A 125 64.56 -4.48 -31.23
N GLN A 126 64.10 -4.70 -32.46
CA GLN A 126 64.96 -5.08 -33.59
C GLN A 126 65.78 -3.90 -34.09
N ALA A 127 65.16 -2.73 -34.25
CA ALA A 127 65.85 -1.50 -34.64
C ALA A 127 66.94 -1.10 -33.62
N GLU A 128 66.70 -1.28 -32.32
CA GLU A 128 67.69 -1.04 -31.28
C GLU A 128 68.90 -1.99 -31.39
N LYS A 129 68.67 -3.28 -31.73
CA LYS A 129 69.75 -4.23 -32.00
C LYS A 129 70.57 -3.88 -33.23
N ASP A 130 69.92 -3.41 -34.30
CA ASP A 130 70.60 -3.00 -35.52
C ASP A 130 71.39 -1.69 -35.32
N LEU A 131 70.89 -0.78 -34.48
CA LEU A 131 71.59 0.46 -34.13
C LEU A 131 72.79 0.21 -33.21
N MET A 132 72.75 -0.80 -32.32
CA MET A 132 73.89 -1.13 -31.43
C MET A 132 75.10 -1.73 -32.18
N GLY A 133 74.97 -2.02 -33.49
CA GLY A 133 76.05 -2.49 -34.36
C GLY A 133 76.83 -1.39 -35.10
N THR A 134 76.38 -0.14 -35.05
CA THR A 134 77.08 1.00 -35.67
C THR A 134 77.04 2.20 -34.72
N TYR A 135 78.20 2.84 -34.48
CA TYR A 135 78.42 4.02 -33.62
C TYR A 135 78.76 3.77 -32.14
N SER A 136 80.05 3.48 -31.96
CA SER A 136 80.87 4.04 -30.89
C SER A 136 80.86 5.58 -30.94
N MET A 137 80.87 6.20 -29.75
CA MET A 137 81.23 7.60 -29.45
C MET A 137 80.35 8.70 -30.07
N THR A 138 79.42 9.26 -29.29
CA THR A 138 79.47 10.68 -28.85
C THR A 138 78.33 10.98 -27.88
N THR A 139 78.71 11.32 -26.66
CA THR A 139 77.88 11.93 -25.60
C THR A 139 77.42 13.34 -26.00
N PRO A 140 76.11 13.66 -25.98
CA PRO A 140 75.64 15.03 -25.93
C PRO A 140 75.41 15.48 -24.48
N GLU A 141 75.76 16.75 -24.24
CA GLU A 141 75.63 17.51 -22.99
C GLU A 141 74.21 17.52 -22.39
N PRO A 142 74.08 17.62 -21.06
CA PRO A 142 72.83 17.94 -20.41
C PRO A 142 72.56 19.45 -20.48
N SER A 143 71.74 19.90 -21.44
CA SER A 143 71.20 21.26 -21.42
C SER A 143 70.08 21.37 -20.39
N SER A 144 70.15 22.47 -19.64
CA SER A 144 69.31 22.87 -18.53
C SER A 144 67.81 22.83 -18.84
N PHE A 145 67.08 22.06 -18.04
CA PHE A 145 65.62 22.06 -17.95
C PHE A 145 65.15 23.40 -17.37
N GLU A 146 64.85 24.37 -18.24
CA GLU A 146 64.14 25.58 -17.85
C GLU A 146 62.70 25.23 -17.46
N ASN A 147 62.37 25.56 -16.21
CA ASN A 147 61.04 25.55 -15.63
C ASN A 147 60.10 26.47 -16.41
N TYR A 148 59.45 25.94 -17.46
CA TYR A 148 58.22 26.53 -17.99
C TYR A 148 57.05 26.14 -17.06
N ARG A 149 56.86 26.95 -16.02
CA ARG A 149 55.61 26.98 -15.25
C ARG A 149 54.55 27.63 -16.13
N GLU A 150 53.91 26.80 -16.95
CA GLU A 150 52.78 27.19 -17.77
C GLU A 150 51.61 27.58 -16.86
N SER A 151 51.26 28.86 -16.93
CA SER A 151 50.21 29.49 -16.17
C SER A 151 48.86 29.04 -16.73
N TYR A 152 48.24 28.05 -16.10
CA TYR A 152 46.84 27.68 -16.39
C TYR A 152 45.92 28.83 -15.96
N ALA A 153 45.61 29.72 -16.90
CA ALA A 153 44.43 30.55 -16.81
C ALA A 153 43.19 29.63 -16.86
N PRO A 154 42.17 29.83 -16.01
CA PRO A 154 40.95 29.03 -16.08
C PRO A 154 40.26 29.30 -17.41
N ALA A 155 40.26 28.29 -18.27
CA ALA A 155 39.53 28.29 -19.52
C ALA A 155 38.06 28.60 -19.21
N ARG A 156 37.57 29.74 -19.72
CA ARG A 156 36.15 30.02 -19.83
C ARG A 156 35.53 28.89 -20.64
N GLN A 157 34.76 28.05 -19.96
CA GLN A 157 34.04 26.93 -20.56
C GLN A 157 33.21 27.44 -21.74
N SER A 158 33.64 27.09 -22.95
CA SER A 158 32.91 27.33 -24.18
C SER A 158 31.72 26.39 -24.22
N ASN A 159 30.50 26.94 -24.29
CA ASN A 159 29.24 26.22 -24.45
C ASN A 159 29.11 25.59 -25.84
N LEU A 160 29.94 24.60 -26.12
CA LEU A 160 29.93 23.82 -27.36
C LEU A 160 29.58 22.38 -26.99
N ASN A 161 28.64 21.78 -27.73
CA ASN A 161 28.35 20.36 -27.61
C ASN A 161 29.55 19.52 -28.13
N VAL A 162 29.57 18.22 -27.86
CA VAL A 162 30.59 17.22 -28.31
C VAL A 162 30.82 17.25 -29.83
N TYR A 163 29.85 17.79 -30.59
CA TYR A 163 29.92 17.95 -32.05
C TYR A 163 30.36 19.34 -32.53
N GLY A 164 30.78 20.25 -31.64
CA GLY A 164 31.29 21.58 -32.00
C GLY A 164 30.21 22.62 -32.36
N GLU A 165 28.93 22.33 -32.11
CA GLU A 165 27.82 23.25 -32.37
C GLU A 165 27.50 24.13 -31.14
N PRO A 166 27.15 25.42 -31.35
CA PRO A 166 26.77 26.31 -30.26
C PRO A 166 25.45 25.85 -29.63
N VAL A 167 25.47 25.55 -28.33
CA VAL A 167 24.26 25.17 -27.59
C VAL A 167 23.31 26.36 -27.57
N PRO A 168 22.06 26.25 -28.06
CA PRO A 168 21.12 27.37 -28.05
C PRO A 168 20.90 27.86 -26.62
N ASN A 169 21.17 29.15 -26.41
CA ASN A 169 21.07 29.83 -25.11
C ASN A 169 19.73 29.50 -24.42
N ALA A 170 19.80 29.04 -23.17
CA ALA A 170 18.65 28.66 -22.34
C ALA A 170 17.64 29.80 -22.05
N ALA A 171 17.87 31.02 -22.56
CA ALA A 171 17.00 32.16 -22.39
C ALA A 171 15.67 32.06 -23.16
N SER A 172 15.58 31.22 -24.19
CA SER A 172 14.35 31.05 -25.01
C SER A 172 13.51 29.82 -24.63
N ARG A 173 13.90 29.05 -23.60
CA ARG A 173 13.12 27.90 -23.07
C ARG A 173 12.37 28.20 -21.77
N GLY A 174 12.15 29.49 -21.45
CA GLY A 174 11.47 29.91 -20.22
C GLY A 174 10.02 29.43 -20.11
N SER A 175 9.30 29.23 -21.22
CA SER A 175 7.91 28.79 -21.20
C SER A 175 7.74 27.29 -21.02
N GLU A 176 8.58 26.46 -21.66
CA GLU A 176 8.49 25.00 -21.56
C GLU A 176 9.08 24.46 -20.25
N ALA A 177 10.14 25.08 -19.72
CA ALA A 177 10.69 24.70 -18.42
C ALA A 177 9.76 25.06 -17.25
N GLN A 178 9.00 26.15 -17.35
CA GLN A 178 7.97 26.50 -16.35
C GLN A 178 6.74 25.58 -16.43
N GLN A 179 6.31 25.18 -17.63
CA GLN A 179 5.22 24.19 -17.77
C GLN A 179 5.65 22.79 -17.30
N ARG A 180 6.89 22.38 -17.58
CA ARG A 180 7.44 21.13 -17.05
C ARG A 180 7.65 21.17 -15.53
N SER A 181 8.03 22.32 -14.94
CA SER A 181 8.17 22.42 -13.48
C SER A 181 6.82 22.52 -12.74
N ALA A 182 5.78 23.06 -13.38
CA ALA A 182 4.42 23.04 -12.84
C ALA A 182 3.83 21.61 -12.83
N LEU A 183 4.09 20.82 -13.87
CA LEU A 183 3.70 19.41 -13.91
C LEU A 183 4.57 18.55 -12.98
N SER A 184 5.88 18.78 -12.90
CA SER A 184 6.76 18.04 -11.98
C SER A 184 6.44 18.34 -10.52
N LYS A 185 6.05 19.58 -10.17
CA LYS A 185 5.59 19.92 -8.81
C LYS A 185 4.24 19.31 -8.44
N SER A 186 3.34 19.09 -9.40
CA SER A 186 2.10 18.35 -9.13
C SER A 186 2.32 16.84 -9.02
N ILE A 187 3.34 16.29 -9.70
CA ILE A 187 3.68 14.86 -9.64
C ILE A 187 4.55 14.53 -8.42
N GLU A 188 5.50 15.39 -8.03
CA GLU A 188 6.29 15.24 -6.78
C GLU A 188 5.45 15.36 -5.52
N LYS A 189 4.28 16.02 -5.60
CA LYS A 189 3.36 16.12 -4.45
C LYS A 189 2.45 14.88 -4.29
N GLU A 190 2.42 13.99 -5.27
CA GLU A 190 1.62 12.76 -5.25
C GLU A 190 2.50 11.49 -5.16
N ILE A 191 3.82 11.61 -5.31
CA ILE A 191 4.79 10.51 -5.20
C ILE A 191 5.96 10.93 -4.29
N GLN A 192 5.68 11.04 -3.00
CA GLN A 192 6.69 10.84 -1.95
C GLN A 192 6.27 9.67 -1.06
N PRO A 193 6.75 8.45 -1.33
CA PRO A 193 7.22 7.56 -0.29
C PRO A 193 8.72 7.83 -0.11
N GLU A 194 9.08 8.80 0.72
CA GLU A 194 10.42 8.81 1.30
C GLU A 194 10.45 7.79 2.44
N PHE A 195 10.76 6.52 2.17
CA PHE A 195 11.44 5.68 3.16
C PHE A 195 12.32 4.67 2.45
N GLY A 196 13.60 4.74 2.79
CA GLY A 196 14.67 3.95 2.21
C GLY A 196 14.44 2.45 2.34
N SER A 197 14.72 1.77 1.23
CA SER A 197 14.87 0.33 1.16
C SER A 197 16.05 -0.14 2.02
N THR A 198 15.76 -0.65 3.21
CA THR A 198 16.62 -1.62 3.91
C THR A 198 15.78 -2.47 4.85
N GLY A 199 15.45 -3.69 4.42
CA GLY A 199 14.93 -4.77 5.27
C GLY A 199 13.44 -4.68 5.60
N SER A 200 12.65 -5.62 5.08
CA SER A 200 11.23 -5.79 5.42
C SER A 200 10.95 -6.14 6.89
N GLY A 201 11.98 -6.24 7.74
CA GLY A 201 11.83 -6.37 9.20
C GLY A 201 11.84 -5.04 9.95
N GLY A 202 12.34 -3.94 9.36
CA GLY A 202 12.48 -2.67 10.08
C GLY A 202 11.17 -1.95 10.36
N ILE A 203 10.15 -2.14 9.49
CA ILE A 203 8.87 -1.44 9.65
C ILE A 203 8.09 -2.02 10.82
N GLU A 204 8.04 -3.35 10.95
CA GLU A 204 7.36 -4.02 12.08
C GLU A 204 7.99 -3.65 13.42
N ASP A 205 9.33 -3.59 13.50
CA ASP A 205 10.05 -3.15 14.70
C ASP A 205 9.73 -1.69 15.08
N VAL A 206 9.55 -0.82 14.09
CA VAL A 206 9.19 0.59 14.31
C VAL A 206 7.75 0.73 14.82
N TYR A 207 6.81 -0.07 14.31
CA TYR A 207 5.44 -0.09 14.82
C TYR A 207 5.37 -0.69 16.23
N ALA A 208 6.13 -1.76 16.53
CA ALA A 208 6.20 -2.33 17.86
C ALA A 208 6.78 -1.34 18.89
N ALA A 209 7.85 -0.62 18.52
CA ALA A 209 8.42 0.43 19.36
C ALA A 209 7.44 1.61 19.58
N ALA A 210 6.69 1.99 18.54
CA ALA A 210 5.64 3.02 18.65
C ALA A 210 4.52 2.59 19.61
N GLU A 211 4.10 1.31 19.52
CA GLU A 211 3.10 0.72 20.39
C GLU A 211 3.54 0.73 21.86
N GLU A 212 4.78 0.31 22.14
CA GLU A 212 5.35 0.31 23.50
C GLU A 212 5.37 1.74 24.09
N MET A 213 5.81 2.72 23.30
CA MET A 213 5.86 4.11 23.74
C MET A 213 4.46 4.71 24.00
N LEU A 214 3.48 4.38 23.17
CA LEU A 214 2.10 4.82 23.37
C LEU A 214 1.44 4.10 24.55
N ALA A 215 1.75 2.82 24.75
CA ALA A 215 1.28 2.05 25.90
C ALA A 215 1.81 2.63 27.22
N ALA A 216 3.06 3.12 27.23
CA ALA A 216 3.72 3.82 28.33
C ALA A 216 3.20 5.25 28.59
N GLY A 217 2.35 5.80 27.70
CA GLY A 217 1.72 7.11 27.88
C GLY A 217 2.53 8.30 27.37
N HIS A 218 3.49 8.09 26.47
CA HIS A 218 4.20 9.19 25.80
C HIS A 218 3.27 9.96 24.84
N ALA A 219 3.50 11.28 24.70
CA ALA A 219 2.74 12.14 23.81
C ALA A 219 2.95 11.76 22.33
N LEU A 220 1.88 11.82 21.53
CA LEU A 220 1.90 11.44 20.09
C LEU A 220 3.02 12.14 19.30
N GLU A 221 3.25 13.43 19.57
CA GLU A 221 4.30 14.22 18.92
C GLU A 221 5.71 13.69 19.23
N SER A 222 5.94 13.25 20.47
CA SER A 222 7.22 12.67 20.89
C SER A 222 7.43 11.28 20.30
N VAL A 223 6.36 10.51 20.07
CA VAL A 223 6.43 9.21 19.42
C VAL A 223 6.72 9.39 17.93
N ALA A 224 6.00 10.30 17.26
CA ALA A 224 6.21 10.63 15.84
C ALA A 224 7.64 11.09 15.55
N ALA A 225 8.21 11.94 16.41
CA ALA A 225 9.58 12.40 16.25
C ALA A 225 10.63 11.28 16.37
N ARG A 226 10.33 10.21 17.14
CA ARG A 226 11.25 9.10 17.39
C ARG A 226 11.11 7.95 16.40
N THR A 227 9.89 7.65 15.97
CA THR A 227 9.61 6.51 15.07
C THR A 227 9.48 6.93 13.62
N SER A 228 9.44 8.24 13.35
CA SER A 228 9.21 8.81 12.02
C SER A 228 7.91 8.33 11.36
N LEU A 229 6.95 7.84 12.15
CA LEU A 229 5.63 7.43 11.67
C LEU A 229 4.74 8.65 11.43
N PRO A 230 3.86 8.62 10.41
CA PRO A 230 2.90 9.68 10.18
C PRO A 230 1.89 9.78 11.35
N MET A 231 1.47 11.01 11.65
CA MET A 231 0.58 11.28 12.79
C MET A 231 -0.77 10.56 12.71
N ASP A 232 -1.26 10.28 11.50
CA ASP A 232 -2.55 9.60 11.31
C ASP A 232 -2.47 8.11 11.67
N ASP A 233 -1.35 7.45 11.36
CA ASP A 233 -1.09 6.06 11.79
C ASP A 233 -0.96 5.97 13.31
N LEU A 234 -0.27 6.94 13.94
CA LEU A 234 -0.14 6.98 15.41
C LEU A 234 -1.48 7.23 16.12
N LYS A 235 -2.36 8.06 15.54
CA LYS A 235 -3.73 8.23 16.05
C LYS A 235 -4.50 6.92 15.97
N LEU A 236 -4.40 6.21 14.84
CA LEU A 236 -5.06 4.92 14.67
C LEU A 236 -4.55 3.90 15.70
N LEU A 237 -3.23 3.79 15.86
CA LEU A 237 -2.59 2.91 16.85
C LEU A 237 -3.06 3.24 18.27
N SER A 238 -3.10 4.53 18.62
CA SER A 238 -3.57 4.96 19.95
C SER A 238 -5.03 4.59 20.22
N GLN A 239 -5.90 4.65 19.20
CA GLN A 239 -7.29 4.24 19.32
C GLN A 239 -7.42 2.72 19.47
N MET A 240 -6.60 1.95 18.77
CA MET A 240 -6.56 0.49 18.92
C MET A 240 -6.14 0.09 20.33
N ILE A 241 -5.04 0.66 20.84
CA ILE A 241 -4.55 0.40 22.20
C ILE A 241 -5.60 0.82 23.25
N ALA A 242 -6.27 1.95 23.06
CA ALA A 242 -7.34 2.40 23.96
C ALA A 242 -8.52 1.41 23.99
N ARG A 243 -8.92 0.88 22.84
CA ARG A 243 -9.97 -0.14 22.74
C ARG A 243 -9.56 -1.45 23.38
N GLU A 244 -8.32 -1.89 23.18
CA GLU A 244 -7.79 -3.11 23.77
C GLU A 244 -7.68 -3.01 25.30
N LYS A 245 -7.21 -1.87 25.82
CA LYS A 245 -7.21 -1.60 27.27
C LYS A 245 -8.63 -1.62 27.84
N ALA A 246 -9.61 -1.05 27.13
CA ALA A 246 -11.02 -1.11 27.55
C ALA A 246 -11.58 -2.54 27.52
N ALA A 247 -11.25 -3.34 26.50
CA ALA A 247 -11.68 -4.73 26.40
C ALA A 247 -11.05 -5.61 27.50
N THR A 248 -9.78 -5.37 27.84
CA THR A 248 -9.07 -6.09 28.91
C THR A 248 -9.62 -5.75 30.30
N GLN A 249 -10.04 -4.49 30.52
CA GLN A 249 -10.69 -4.10 31.76
C GLN A 249 -12.10 -4.70 31.92
N GLN A 250 -12.84 -4.88 30.81
CA GLN A 250 -14.14 -5.56 30.84
C GLN A 250 -14.03 -7.06 31.11
N SER A 251 -12.96 -7.72 30.64
CA SER A 251 -12.76 -9.16 30.84
C SER A 251 -12.23 -9.52 32.24
N GLN A 252 -11.51 -8.61 32.91
CA GLN A 252 -11.06 -8.82 34.31
C GLN A 252 -12.09 -8.38 35.37
N GLY A 253 -13.19 -7.73 34.97
CA GLY A 253 -14.22 -7.20 35.87
C GLY A 253 -15.34 -8.15 36.30
N THR A 254 -15.30 -9.44 35.94
CA THR A 254 -16.30 -10.43 36.40
C THR A 254 -15.71 -11.52 37.30
N PRO A 255 -15.35 -11.20 38.57
CA PRO A 255 -15.17 -12.24 39.58
C PRO A 255 -16.55 -12.73 40.05
N ALA A 256 -16.94 -13.91 39.54
CA ALA A 256 -17.71 -14.94 40.23
C ALA A 256 -18.60 -14.52 41.43
N GLU A 257 -19.78 -13.94 41.17
CA GLU A 257 -20.89 -13.87 42.14
C GLU A 257 -22.06 -14.77 41.72
N SER A 258 -21.74 -16.03 41.35
CA SER A 258 -22.75 -17.05 40.99
C SER A 258 -22.57 -18.38 41.73
N ALA A 259 -22.06 -18.33 42.97
CA ALA A 259 -22.04 -19.47 43.89
C ALA A 259 -22.93 -19.19 45.12
N GLY A 260 -24.24 -19.08 44.90
CA GLY A 260 -25.21 -18.71 45.95
C GLY A 260 -26.55 -19.44 45.89
N ILE A 261 -26.65 -20.61 45.24
CA ILE A 261 -27.85 -21.45 45.30
C ILE A 261 -27.64 -22.54 46.36
N ARG A 262 -27.82 -22.20 47.65
CA ARG A 262 -28.04 -23.22 48.69
C ARG A 262 -29.53 -23.49 48.83
N ARG A 263 -29.94 -24.62 48.25
CA ARG A 263 -31.17 -25.34 48.57
C ARG A 263 -31.27 -25.56 50.08
N GLY A 264 -32.25 -24.92 50.72
CA GLY A 264 -32.75 -25.31 52.02
C GLY A 264 -33.95 -26.24 51.87
N TYR A 265 -33.69 -27.54 51.71
CA TYR A 265 -34.65 -28.57 52.12
C TYR A 265 -34.17 -29.08 53.48
N ARG A 266 -34.92 -28.81 54.55
CA ARG A 266 -34.84 -29.62 55.77
C ARG A 266 -36.22 -29.78 56.36
N THR A 267 -36.69 -31.00 56.25
CA THR A 267 -37.78 -31.64 56.98
C THR A 267 -37.63 -31.46 58.48
N LEU A 268 -38.69 -31.01 59.15
CA LEU A 268 -39.46 -31.71 60.20
C LEU A 268 -40.56 -30.77 60.69
#